data_AF-A0A533S6U9-F1
#
_entry.id   AF-A0A533S6U9-F1
#
_cell.length_a   1.000
_cell.length_b   1.000
_cell.length_c   1.000
_cell.angle_alpha   90.00
_cell.angle_beta   90.00
_cell.angle_gamma   90.00
#
_symmetry.space_group_name_H-M   'P 1'
#
loop_
_entity.id
_entity.type
_entity.pdbx_description
1 polymer ?
#
loop_
_entity_poly.entity_id
_entity_poly.type
_entity_poly.pdbx_seq_one_letter_code
_entity_poly.pdbx_strand_id
1 'polypeptide(L)'
;MLGKAYEQLQPRIGKGGRFQPLKADVSRMGNQTFLQNFKAICDQLNRDPHHVLKFISKELATAATQKDTYVVFQGRFSENQVQRLVSRYISDFVVCPVCKLPDTRIDKRGRF
;
A
#
# COMPACT_ATOMS: atom_id res chain seq x y z
N MET A 1 41.39 6.82 15.01
CA MET A 1 40.40 7.90 15.22
C MET A 1 39.11 7.62 14.43
N LEU A 2 38.29 6.68 14.90
CA LEU A 2 36.98 6.35 14.31
C LEU A 2 35.85 6.28 15.37
N GLY A 3 36.20 6.15 16.66
CA GLY A 3 35.22 5.93 17.75
C GLY A 3 34.30 7.12 18.05
N LYS A 4 34.78 8.37 17.91
CA LYS A 4 34.01 9.57 18.28
C LYS A 4 32.91 9.95 17.27
N ALA A 5 32.93 9.39 16.06
CA ALA A 5 31.91 9.66 15.04
C ALA A 5 30.65 8.80 15.25
N TYR A 6 30.78 7.62 15.87
CA TYR A 6 29.65 6.73 16.11
C TYR A 6 28.85 7.08 17.37
N GLU A 7 29.45 7.74 18.37
CA GLU A 7 28.76 8.15 19.60
C GLU A 7 27.76 9.30 19.41
N GLN A 8 27.85 10.06 18.31
CA GLN A 8 26.87 11.10 17.96
C GLN A 8 25.77 10.61 17.02
N LEU A 9 25.89 9.39 16.48
CA LEU A 9 24.81 8.77 15.72
C LEU A 9 23.86 8.15 16.73
N GLN A 10 22.95 8.97 17.26
CA GLN A 10 21.66 8.45 17.76
C GLN A 10 21.20 7.41 16.73
N PRO A 11 20.78 6.20 17.13
CA PRO A 11 20.22 5.27 16.17
C PRO A 11 19.09 6.04 15.52
N ARG A 12 19.25 6.35 14.24
CA ARG A 12 18.15 6.77 13.39
C ARG A 12 17.28 5.52 13.24
N ILE A 13 16.65 5.13 14.34
CA ILE A 13 15.29 4.61 14.30
C ILE A 13 14.59 5.71 13.54
N GLY A 14 14.44 5.50 12.23
CA GLY A 14 13.56 6.30 11.42
C GLY A 14 12.20 6.18 12.08
N LYS A 15 11.94 7.06 13.05
CA LYS A 15 10.61 7.45 13.46
C LYS A 15 10.06 8.16 12.23
N GLY A 16 9.70 7.39 11.21
CA GLY A 16 8.81 7.82 10.14
C GLY A 16 7.45 8.04 10.77
N GLY A 17 7.36 9.08 11.60
CA GLY A 17 6.15 9.46 12.27
C GLY A 17 5.12 9.85 11.23
N ARG A 18 3.93 9.25 11.39
CA ARG A 18 2.62 9.72 10.90
C ARG A 18 2.14 9.26 9.53
N PHE A 19 2.75 8.26 8.87
CA PHE A 19 2.00 7.56 7.81
C PHE A 19 1.08 6.51 8.46
N GLN A 20 -0.12 6.93 8.86
CA GLN A 20 -1.16 6.01 9.30
C GLN A 20 -2.05 5.72 8.10
N PRO A 21 -1.92 4.54 7.47
CA PRO A 21 -2.77 4.20 6.34
C PRO A 21 -4.23 4.18 6.79
N LEU A 22 -5.11 4.74 5.96
CA LEU A 22 -6.56 4.62 6.17
C LEU A 22 -6.93 3.14 6.29
N LYS A 23 -7.81 2.81 7.25
CA LYS A 23 -8.39 1.47 7.35
C LYS A 23 -9.23 1.20 6.11
N ALA A 24 -9.05 0.05 5.46
CA ALA A 24 -9.83 -0.34 4.29
C ALA A 24 -11.31 -0.53 4.66
N ASP A 25 -12.20 0.24 4.04
CA ASP A 25 -13.64 0.11 4.22
C ASP A 25 -14.18 -0.92 3.25
N VAL A 26 -14.46 -2.12 3.77
CA VAL A 26 -14.83 -3.30 2.99
C VAL A 26 -16.26 -3.70 3.30
N SER A 27 -17.14 -3.52 2.32
CA SER A 27 -18.52 -4.01 2.35
C SER A 27 -18.65 -5.30 1.55
N ARG A 28 -19.41 -6.27 2.03
CA ARG A 28 -19.66 -7.53 1.30
C ARG A 28 -21.13 -7.61 0.90
N MET A 29 -21.38 -7.92 -0.37
CA MET A 29 -22.74 -8.13 -0.88
C MET A 29 -22.76 -9.42 -1.71
N GLY A 30 -23.38 -10.46 -1.14
CA GLY A 30 -23.46 -11.78 -1.77
C GLY A 30 -22.09 -12.44 -2.00
N ASN A 31 -21.71 -12.59 -3.28
CA ASN A 31 -20.42 -13.13 -3.71
C ASN A 31 -19.44 -12.04 -4.17
N GLN A 32 -19.75 -10.76 -3.94
CA GLN A 32 -18.91 -9.64 -4.31
C GLN A 32 -18.45 -8.87 -3.07
N THR A 33 -17.22 -8.38 -3.13
CA THR A 33 -16.61 -7.55 -2.08
C THR A 33 -16.32 -6.17 -2.63
N PHE A 34 -16.77 -5.14 -1.93
CA PHE A 34 -16.68 -3.74 -2.31
C PHE A 34 -15.68 -3.05 -1.39
N LEU A 35 -14.69 -2.38 -1.97
CA LEU A 35 -13.75 -1.53 -1.26
C LEU A 35 -14.11 -0.07 -1.55
N GLN A 36 -14.80 0.57 -0.60
CA GLN A 36 -15.40 1.89 -0.81
C GLN A 36 -14.39 3.03 -0.82
N ASN A 37 -13.34 2.93 0.00
CA ASN A 37 -12.35 3.99 0.19
C ASN A 37 -11.07 3.77 -0.62
N PHE A 38 -11.12 2.99 -1.69
CA PHE A 38 -9.95 2.68 -2.52
C PHE A 38 -9.28 3.93 -3.07
N LYS A 39 -10.07 4.89 -3.56
CA LYS A 39 -9.56 6.16 -4.09
C LYS A 39 -8.80 6.95 -3.03
N ALA A 40 -9.38 7.13 -1.85
CA ALA A 40 -8.75 7.82 -0.74
C ALA A 40 -7.44 7.16 -0.29
N ILE A 41 -7.37 5.82 -0.30
CA ILE A 41 -6.14 5.08 -0.03
C ILE A 41 -5.08 5.37 -1.11
N CYS A 42 -5.45 5.33 -2.39
CA CYS A 42 -4.52 5.62 -3.48
C CYS A 42 -4.01 7.06 -3.45
N ASP A 43 -4.88 8.01 -3.15
CA ASP A 43 -4.56 9.43 -3.01
C ASP A 43 -3.59 9.67 -1.83
N GLN A 44 -3.84 9.02 -0.68
CA GLN A 44 -2.94 9.11 0.48
C GLN A 44 -1.55 8.52 0.17
N LEU A 45 -1.51 7.42 -0.59
CA LEU A 45 -0.26 6.78 -1.01
C LEU A 45 0.46 7.54 -2.13
N ASN A 46 -0.22 8.50 -2.77
CA ASN A 46 0.22 9.17 -3.99
C ASN A 46 0.70 8.15 -5.04
N ARG A 47 -0.18 7.17 -5.33
CA ARG A 47 0.08 6.06 -6.26
C ARG A 47 -1.02 5.93 -7.28
N ASP A 48 -0.63 5.43 -8.46
CA ASP A 48 -1.55 5.11 -9.53
C ASP A 48 -2.56 4.03 -9.08
N PRO A 49 -3.88 4.29 -9.13
CA PRO A 49 -4.90 3.34 -8.71
C PRO A 49 -4.84 2.01 -9.46
N HIS A 50 -4.47 2.02 -10.74
CA HIS A 50 -4.39 0.82 -11.57
C HIS A 50 -3.26 -0.11 -11.10
N HIS A 51 -2.15 0.46 -10.61
CA HIS A 51 -1.05 -0.33 -10.04
C HIS A 51 -1.45 -1.03 -8.74
N VAL A 52 -2.10 -0.29 -7.83
CA VAL A 52 -2.61 -0.83 -6.57
C VAL A 52 -3.66 -1.92 -6.84
N LEU A 53 -4.58 -1.66 -7.77
CA LEU A 53 -5.62 -2.60 -8.17
C LEU A 53 -5.02 -3.90 -8.70
N LYS A 54 -4.04 -3.81 -9.60
CA LYS A 54 -3.36 -4.97 -10.19
C LYS A 54 -2.61 -5.80 -9.15
N PHE A 55 -2.01 -5.15 -8.16
CA PHE A 55 -1.37 -5.85 -7.05
C PHE A 55 -2.40 -6.62 -6.21
N ILE A 56 -3.47 -5.96 -5.77
CA ILE A 56 -4.49 -6.58 -4.91
C ILE A 56 -5.22 -7.70 -5.66
N SER A 57 -5.58 -7.51 -6.94
CA SER A 57 -6.26 -8.54 -7.73
C SER A 57 -5.39 -9.77 -7.96
N LYS A 58 -4.07 -9.58 -8.14
CA LYS A 58 -3.11 -10.68 -8.25
C LYS A 58 -3.01 -11.47 -6.95
N GLU A 59 -2.93 -10.80 -5.80
CA GLU A 59 -2.85 -11.46 -4.49
C GLU A 59 -4.15 -12.16 -4.09
N LEU A 60 -5.30 -11.61 -4.47
CA LEU A 60 -6.62 -12.21 -4.22
C LEU A 60 -7.04 -13.23 -5.29
N ALA A 61 -6.20 -13.47 -6.31
CA ALA A 61 -6.47 -14.37 -7.44
C ALA A 61 -7.88 -14.17 -8.06
N THR A 62 -8.35 -12.92 -8.13
CA THR A 62 -9.72 -12.59 -8.53
C THR A 62 -9.77 -11.40 -9.45
N ALA A 63 -10.80 -11.39 -10.31
CA ALA A 63 -11.10 -10.25 -11.15
C ALA A 63 -11.57 -9.08 -10.27
N ALA A 64 -10.98 -7.91 -10.51
CA ALA A 64 -11.33 -6.67 -9.85
C ALA A 64 -11.77 -5.64 -10.89
N THR A 65 -12.91 -5.01 -10.64
CA THR A 65 -13.43 -3.93 -11.47
C THR A 65 -13.31 -2.63 -10.70
N GLN A 66 -12.51 -1.70 -11.22
CA GLN A 66 -12.41 -0.36 -10.67
C GLN A 66 -13.58 0.50 -11.16
N LYS A 67 -14.25 1.18 -10.22
CA LYS A 67 -15.14 2.31 -10.47
C LYS A 67 -14.49 3.59 -9.94
N ASP A 68 -15.09 4.75 -10.21
CA ASP A 68 -14.49 6.05 -9.86
C ASP A 68 -14.24 6.23 -8.36
N THR A 69 -15.11 5.67 -7.51
CA THR A 69 -15.02 5.82 -6.05
C THR A 69 -14.57 4.54 -5.35
N TYR A 70 -15.03 3.37 -5.83
CA TYR A 70 -14.84 2.08 -5.18
C TYR A 70 -14.36 1.00 -6.14
N VAL A 71 -13.87 -0.12 -5.59
CA VAL A 71 -13.47 -1.30 -6.35
C VAL A 71 -14.35 -2.48 -5.99
N VAL A 72 -14.73 -3.26 -6.99
CA VAL A 72 -15.50 -4.50 -6.83
C VAL A 72 -14.60 -5.69 -7.11
N PHE A 73 -14.43 -6.56 -6.11
CA PHE A 73 -13.76 -7.85 -6.24
C PHE A 73 -14.80 -8.96 -6.37
N GLN A 74 -14.59 -9.86 -7.33
CA GLN A 74 -15.43 -11.04 -7.51
C GLN A 74 -15.03 -12.12 -6.50
N GLY A 75 -15.59 -12.08 -5.29
CA GLY A 75 -15.30 -13.06 -4.24
C GLY A 75 -15.72 -12.57 -2.87
N ARG A 76 -15.57 -13.43 -1.86
CA ARG A 76 -15.83 -13.11 -0.45
C ARG A 76 -14.51 -12.89 0.27
N PHE A 77 -14.17 -11.62 0.53
CA PHE A 77 -12.93 -11.27 1.22
C PHE A 77 -13.22 -10.54 2.52
N SER A 78 -12.43 -10.86 3.53
CA SER A 78 -12.54 -10.17 4.82
C SER A 78 -11.83 -8.82 4.83
N GLU A 79 -12.36 -7.88 5.60
CA GLU A 79 -11.72 -6.58 5.82
C GLU A 79 -10.28 -6.76 6.31
N ASN A 80 -10.05 -7.68 7.25
CA ASN A 80 -8.73 -8.05 7.73
C ASN A 80 -7.79 -8.54 6.63
N GLN A 81 -8.30 -9.33 5.68
CA GLN A 81 -7.50 -9.84 4.57
C GLN A 81 -7.11 -8.71 3.61
N VAL A 82 -8.05 -7.83 3.25
CA VAL A 82 -7.79 -6.66 2.41
C VAL A 82 -6.82 -5.71 3.10
N GLN A 83 -7.00 -5.43 4.39
CA GLN A 83 -6.12 -4.58 5.18
C GLN A 83 -4.67 -5.10 5.22
N ARG A 84 -4.51 -6.42 5.37
CA ARG A 84 -3.17 -7.07 5.32
C ARG A 84 -2.51 -6.87 3.97
N LEU A 85 -3.24 -7.01 2.87
CA LEU A 85 -2.70 -6.79 1.52
C LEU A 85 -2.31 -5.34 1.27
N VAL A 86 -3.14 -4.39 1.73
CA VAL A 86 -2.81 -2.95 1.65
C VAL A 86 -1.54 -2.65 2.45
N SER A 87 -1.42 -3.21 3.65
CA SER A 87 -0.24 -3.04 4.50
C SER A 87 1.02 -3.62 3.85
N ARG A 88 0.91 -4.79 3.21
CA ARG A 88 1.99 -5.40 2.44
C ARG A 88 2.39 -4.54 1.24
N TYR A 89 1.43 -4.00 0.50
CA TYR A 89 1.70 -3.10 -0.61
C TYR A 89 2.47 -1.85 -0.17
N ILE A 90 2.12 -1.28 0.98
CA ILE A 90 2.83 -0.12 1.56
C ILE A 90 4.27 -0.49 1.87
N SER A 91 4.50 -1.61 2.55
CA SER A 91 5.85 -2.08 2.90
C SER A 91 6.71 -2.35 1.67
N ASP A 92 6.15 -2.90 0.60
CA ASP A 92 6.90 -3.33 -0.58
C ASP A 92 7.11 -2.20 -1.61
N PHE A 93 6.13 -1.31 -1.80
CA PHE A 93 6.11 -0.33 -2.91
C PHE A 93 6.11 1.15 -2.48
N VAL A 94 5.92 1.43 -1.19
CA VAL A 94 5.85 2.80 -0.67
C VAL A 94 7.01 3.08 0.28
N VAL A 95 7.33 2.14 1.17
CA VAL A 95 8.46 2.27 2.09
C VAL A 95 9.76 1.91 1.39
N CYS A 96 10.73 2.83 1.40
CA CYS A 96 12.07 2.52 0.92
C CYS A 96 12.76 1.51 1.86
N PRO A 97 13.35 0.42 1.35
CA PRO A 97 14.02 -0.58 2.19
C PRO A 97 15.26 -0.04 2.91
N VAL A 98 15.89 1.02 2.36
CA VAL A 98 17.13 1.59 2.90
C VAL A 98 16.86 2.68 3.94
N CYS A 99 16.05 3.68 3.60
CA CYS A 99 15.83 4.84 4.46
C CYS A 99 14.53 4.77 5.28
N LYS A 100 13.63 3.81 5.01
CA LYS A 100 12.31 3.66 5.66
C LYS A 100 11.40 4.89 5.56
N LEU A 101 11.71 5.83 4.65
CA LEU A 101 10.82 6.93 4.33
C LEU A 101 9.81 6.50 3.26
N PRO A 102 8.54 6.97 3.34
CA PRO A 102 7.50 6.68 2.35
C PRO A 102 7.63 7.48 1.04
N ASP A 103 8.74 8.20 0.82
CA ASP A 103 8.98 9.07 -0.34
C ASP A 103 9.52 8.32 -1.57
N THR A 104 9.00 7.13 -1.85
CA THR A 104 9.37 6.42 -3.08
C THR A 104 8.48 6.89 -4.24
N ARG A 105 8.99 6.83 -5.47
CA ARG A 105 8.20 6.99 -6.71
C ARG A 105 8.45 5.76 -7.58
N ILE A 106 7.40 5.30 -8.26
CA ILE A 106 7.51 4.17 -9.18
C ILE A 106 7.93 4.72 -10.54
N ASP A 107 9.22 4.67 -10.84
CA ASP A 107 9.75 4.98 -12.17
C ASP A 107 9.90 3.70 -13.00
N LYS A 108 9.20 3.61 -14.13
CA LYS A 108 9.45 2.57 -15.13
C LYS A 108 10.68 2.95 -15.95
N ARG A 109 11.85 2.41 -15.60
CA ARG A 109 13.04 2.47 -16.46
C ARG A 109 13.12 1.21 -17.33
N GLY A 110 12.75 1.36 -18.61
CA GLY A 110 12.95 0.35 -19.67
C GLY A 110 11.69 -0.43 -20.07
N ARG A 111 11.44 -0.47 -21.39
CA ARG A 111 10.70 -1.55 -22.08
C ARG A 111 11.70 -2.18 -23.05
N PHE A 112 12.27 -3.31 -22.68
CA PHE A 112 12.72 -4.37 -23.58
C PHE A 112 12.60 -5.68 -22.80
#